data_AF-A0A1I7JRM9-F1
#
_entry.id   AF-A0A1I7JRM9-F1
#
_cell.length_a   1.000
_cell.length_b   1.000
_cell.length_c   1.000
_cell.angle_alpha   90.00
_cell.angle_beta   90.00
_cell.angle_gamma   90.00
#
_symmetry.space_group_name_H-M   'P 1'
#
loop_
_entity.id
_entity.type
_entity.pdbx_description
1 polymer ?
#
loop_
_entity_poly.entity_id
_entity_poly.type
_entity_poly.pdbx_seq_one_letter_code
_entity_poly.pdbx_strand_id
1 'polypeptide(L)'
;MLALKNLPVHRVLLLCGIAVPFLAAAQGSWVPARNGNIPRNAVNGSLSQTKPMSICRAWYQNGVHPGKLIAGNCNIAWGDREIVIPSYEVLAGNALDFRWVRGSNGSVPVNVIYGGQEPGRQLAVCRADYRGEMHPGKLVGNVCQIGWGGRAVSLHSYQVLAWPSRSQSANNQPVPPAFMPMDSSFGHMPGTPVFPSQQQQQQRTGIPEFGSR
;
A
#
# COMPACT_ATOMS: atom_id res chain seq x y z
N MET A 1 -4.90 41.71 -71.12
CA MET A 1 -4.43 42.17 -69.79
C MET A 1 -5.52 41.90 -68.78
N LEU A 2 -5.36 40.87 -67.95
CA LEU A 2 -6.10 40.66 -66.69
C LEU A 2 -5.31 39.59 -65.92
N ALA A 3 -4.45 40.04 -65.01
CA ALA A 3 -3.70 39.19 -64.11
C ALA A 3 -4.29 39.37 -62.70
N LEU A 4 -5.04 38.37 -62.22
CA LEU A 4 -5.45 38.26 -60.83
C LEU A 4 -4.38 37.47 -60.09
N LYS A 5 -3.62 38.15 -59.21
CA LYS A 5 -2.58 37.59 -58.35
C LYS A 5 -3.17 37.21 -56.99
N ASN A 6 -3.03 35.93 -56.63
CA ASN A 6 -2.75 35.32 -55.32
C ASN A 6 -3.41 35.90 -54.04
N LEU A 7 -4.27 35.08 -53.42
CA LEU A 7 -4.71 35.20 -52.01
C LEU A 7 -3.87 34.28 -51.08
N PRO A 8 -3.74 34.61 -49.79
CA PRO A 8 -2.74 34.02 -48.88
C PRO A 8 -3.19 32.70 -48.22
N VAL A 9 -2.29 31.72 -48.16
CA VAL A 9 -2.49 30.48 -47.39
C VAL A 9 -2.23 30.77 -45.91
N HIS A 10 -3.29 30.98 -45.13
CA HIS A 10 -3.20 31.07 -43.67
C HIS A 10 -2.96 29.70 -43.05
N ARG A 11 -1.69 29.47 -42.68
CA ARG A 11 -1.22 28.86 -41.43
C ARG A 11 -2.18 27.88 -40.76
N VAL A 12 -2.07 26.61 -41.13
CA VAL A 12 -2.49 25.48 -40.28
C VAL A 12 -1.57 25.47 -39.05
N LEU A 13 -2.06 25.99 -37.93
CA LEU A 13 -1.44 25.79 -36.62
C LEU A 13 -1.69 24.35 -36.20
N LEU A 14 -0.69 23.50 -36.45
CA LEU A 14 -0.63 22.15 -35.90
C LEU A 14 -0.48 22.28 -34.37
N LEU A 15 -1.59 22.24 -33.64
CA LEU A 15 -1.57 22.07 -32.19
C LEU A 15 -1.06 20.67 -31.89
N CYS A 16 0.26 20.56 -31.73
CA CYS A 16 0.90 19.39 -31.16
C CYS A 16 0.31 19.21 -29.76
N GLY A 17 -0.55 18.21 -29.59
CA GLY A 17 -1.11 17.85 -28.30
C GLY A 17 0.05 17.49 -27.38
N ILE A 18 0.42 18.42 -26.51
CA ILE A 18 1.34 18.14 -25.41
C ILE A 18 0.57 17.17 -24.51
N ALA A 19 0.85 15.88 -24.65
CA ALA A 19 0.55 14.92 -23.61
C ALA A 19 1.28 15.43 -22.37
N VAL A 20 0.58 16.14 -21.50
CA VAL A 20 1.11 16.50 -20.18
C VAL A 20 1.30 15.16 -19.49
N PRO A 21 2.54 14.70 -19.26
CA PRO A 21 2.72 13.49 -18.50
C PRO A 21 2.11 13.79 -17.13
N PHE A 22 1.02 13.09 -16.80
CA PHE A 22 0.58 13.01 -15.43
C PHE A 22 1.76 12.40 -14.67
N LEU A 23 2.54 13.25 -14.01
CA LEU A 23 3.53 12.80 -13.05
C LEU A 23 2.72 12.07 -11.99
N ALA A 24 2.67 10.74 -12.09
CA ALA A 24 2.25 9.92 -10.98
C ALA A 24 3.21 10.27 -9.84
N ALA A 25 2.74 11.03 -8.85
CA ALA A 25 3.50 11.30 -7.65
C ALA A 25 3.97 9.95 -7.13
N ALA A 26 5.29 9.74 -7.12
CA ALA A 26 5.88 8.49 -6.68
C ALA A 26 5.46 8.29 -5.22
N GLN A 27 4.58 7.33 -5.02
CA GLN A 27 4.24 6.77 -3.71
C GLN A 27 5.55 6.36 -3.04
N GLY A 28 5.64 6.45 -1.71
CA GLY A 28 6.85 6.16 -0.94
C GLY A 28 7.75 5.04 -1.46
N SER A 29 9.07 5.26 -1.45
CA SER A 29 10.08 4.34 -1.96
C SER A 29 11.03 3.88 -0.87
N TRP A 30 11.56 2.66 -1.02
CA TRP A 30 12.62 2.13 -0.16
C TRP A 30 13.97 2.51 -0.74
N VAL A 31 14.76 3.27 0.01
CA VAL A 31 16.04 3.82 -0.45
C VAL A 31 17.17 3.08 0.27
N PRO A 32 18.10 2.43 -0.46
CA PRO A 32 19.27 1.79 0.13
C PRO A 32 20.12 2.78 0.93
N ALA A 33 20.53 2.37 2.12
CA ALA A 33 21.35 3.16 3.02
C ALA A 33 22.20 2.23 3.92
N ARG A 34 23.17 2.83 4.61
CA ARG A 34 24.02 2.10 5.56
C ARG A 34 24.68 3.04 6.55
N ASN A 35 25.16 2.51 7.66
CA ASN A 35 26.05 3.19 8.61
C ASN A 35 25.55 4.59 9.02
N GLY A 36 24.27 4.70 9.33
CA GLY A 36 23.61 5.92 9.79
C GLY A 36 23.22 6.91 8.70
N ASN A 37 23.45 6.59 7.43
CA ASN A 37 22.89 7.41 6.35
C ASN A 37 21.36 7.36 6.38
N ILE A 38 20.75 8.55 6.31
CA ILE A 38 19.30 8.74 6.28
C ILE A 38 18.97 9.62 5.07
N PRO A 39 18.11 9.19 4.13
CA PRO A 39 17.68 10.04 3.01
C PRO A 39 16.89 11.25 3.52
N ARG A 40 16.98 12.38 2.79
CA ARG A 40 16.36 13.67 3.17
C ARG A 40 14.86 13.57 3.49
N ASN A 41 14.14 12.72 2.77
CA ASN A 41 12.70 12.52 2.87
C ASN A 41 12.33 11.22 3.61
N ALA A 42 13.17 10.76 4.54
CA ALA A 42 12.87 9.60 5.37
C ALA A 42 11.57 9.79 6.16
N VAL A 43 10.73 8.77 6.16
CA VAL A 43 9.48 8.76 6.92
C VAL A 43 9.80 8.52 8.39
N ASN A 44 9.46 9.49 9.25
CA ASN A 44 9.58 9.32 10.70
C ASN A 44 8.52 8.33 11.18
N GLY A 45 8.98 7.22 11.74
CA GLY A 45 8.12 6.19 12.31
C GLY A 45 7.72 6.45 13.76
N SER A 46 8.43 7.33 14.48
CA SER A 46 8.08 7.71 15.85
C SER A 46 7.10 8.89 15.89
N LEU A 47 6.82 9.38 17.10
CA LEU A 47 6.15 10.67 17.33
C LEU A 47 7.12 11.76 17.78
N SER A 48 8.37 11.41 18.06
CA SER A 48 9.36 12.34 18.60
C SER A 48 10.07 13.07 17.46
N GLN A 49 10.13 14.40 17.57
CA GLN A 49 10.93 15.24 16.68
C GLN A 49 12.39 15.33 17.14
N THR A 50 12.65 15.18 18.45
CA THR A 50 14.01 15.26 19.03
C THR A 50 14.75 13.93 18.98
N LYS A 51 14.02 12.81 18.96
CA LYS A 51 14.53 11.44 18.79
C LYS A 51 13.74 10.73 17.68
N PRO A 52 13.86 11.18 16.42
CA PRO A 52 13.15 10.54 15.32
C PRO A 52 13.69 9.12 15.14
N MET A 53 12.78 8.18 14.90
CA MET A 53 13.14 6.82 14.52
C MET A 53 12.55 6.57 13.14
N SER A 54 13.38 6.71 12.11
CA SER A 54 12.96 6.49 10.73
C SER A 54 12.60 5.02 10.51
N ILE A 55 11.65 4.77 9.62
CA ILE A 55 11.24 3.41 9.27
C ILE A 55 12.33 2.82 8.37
N CYS A 56 12.91 1.70 8.79
CA CYS A 56 13.87 0.95 7.99
C CYS A 56 13.36 -0.46 7.73
N ARG A 57 13.99 -1.14 6.77
CA ARG A 57 13.89 -2.59 6.60
C ARG A 57 15.27 -3.16 6.29
N ALA A 58 15.50 -4.41 6.68
CA ALA A 58 16.76 -5.09 6.44
C ALA A 58 16.57 -6.57 6.16
N TRP A 59 17.47 -7.16 5.36
CA TRP A 59 17.52 -8.59 5.11
C TRP A 59 18.10 -9.34 6.31
N TYR A 60 17.42 -10.37 6.78
CA TYR A 60 17.89 -11.26 7.84
C TYR A 60 17.15 -12.61 7.74
N GLN A 61 17.86 -13.73 7.93
CA GLN A 61 17.27 -15.08 8.03
C GLN A 61 16.18 -15.38 6.97
N ASN A 62 16.51 -15.22 5.68
CA ASN A 62 15.61 -15.47 4.54
C ASN A 62 14.36 -14.58 4.47
N GLY A 63 14.40 -13.41 5.10
CA GLY A 63 13.33 -12.43 5.06
C GLY A 63 13.83 -10.99 5.03
N VAL A 64 12.92 -10.09 4.68
CA VAL A 64 13.07 -8.64 4.83
C VAL A 64 12.20 -8.21 5.99
N HIS A 65 12.80 -7.60 7.01
CA HIS A 65 12.08 -7.23 8.22
C HIS A 65 12.05 -5.71 8.42
N PRO A 66 10.86 -5.12 8.57
CA PRO A 66 10.70 -3.74 9.01
C PRO A 66 11.18 -3.54 10.46
N GLY A 67 11.69 -2.35 10.74
CA GLY A 67 12.19 -1.96 12.04
C GLY A 67 12.39 -0.46 12.16
N LYS A 68 13.27 -0.07 13.08
CA LYS A 68 13.55 1.33 13.41
C LYS A 68 15.02 1.66 13.17
N LEU A 69 15.29 2.79 12.53
CA LEU A 69 16.63 3.32 12.36
C LEU A 69 17.01 4.14 13.60
N ILE A 70 17.98 3.66 14.38
CA ILE A 70 18.47 4.33 15.58
C ILE A 70 19.95 4.01 15.79
N ALA A 71 20.72 4.96 16.34
CA ALA A 71 22.15 4.79 16.58
C ALA A 71 22.93 4.29 15.33
N GLY A 72 22.55 4.77 14.15
CA GLY A 72 23.22 4.46 12.88
C GLY A 72 22.85 3.12 12.24
N ASN A 73 21.95 2.33 12.83
CA ASN A 73 21.64 0.97 12.37
C ASN A 73 20.14 0.72 12.27
N CYS A 74 19.76 -0.19 11.37
CA CYS A 74 18.39 -0.69 11.36
C CYS A 74 18.24 -1.77 12.43
N ASN A 75 17.39 -1.51 13.42
CA ASN A 75 17.07 -2.44 14.49
C ASN A 75 15.75 -3.13 14.18
N ILE A 76 15.80 -4.45 13.97
CA ILE A 76 14.63 -5.28 13.64
C ILE A 76 14.30 -6.24 14.78
N ALA A 77 13.03 -6.59 14.93
CA ALA A 77 12.62 -7.70 15.79
C ALA A 77 12.75 -9.03 15.03
N TRP A 78 13.37 -10.04 15.64
CA TRP A 78 13.39 -11.41 15.12
C TRP A 78 13.50 -12.42 16.26
N GLY A 79 12.60 -13.40 16.29
CA GLY A 79 12.45 -14.29 17.44
C GLY A 79 12.16 -13.48 18.71
N ASP A 80 12.96 -13.69 19.74
CA ASP A 80 12.94 -12.98 21.02
C ASP A 80 13.97 -11.83 21.10
N ARG A 81 14.66 -11.52 20.00
CA ARG A 81 15.81 -10.59 19.96
C ARG A 81 15.58 -9.36 19.09
N GLU A 82 16.25 -8.27 19.47
CA GLU A 82 16.51 -7.14 18.60
C GLU A 82 17.82 -7.41 17.84
N ILE A 83 17.76 -7.39 16.52
CA ILE A 83 18.91 -7.57 15.64
C ILE A 83 19.30 -6.22 15.05
N VAL A 84 20.58 -5.87 15.19
CA VAL A 84 21.15 -4.61 14.72
C VAL A 84 21.87 -4.83 13.40
N ILE A 85 21.46 -4.13 12.34
CA ILE A 85 21.95 -4.35 10.98
C ILE A 85 22.45 -3.01 10.38
N PRO A 86 23.72 -2.93 9.94
CA PRO A 86 24.31 -1.69 9.42
C PRO A 86 23.98 -1.40 7.95
N SER A 87 23.52 -2.40 7.19
CA SER A 87 23.09 -2.27 5.80
C SER A 87 21.58 -2.47 5.69
N TYR A 88 20.87 -1.48 5.17
CA TYR A 88 19.41 -1.43 5.26
C TYR A 88 18.81 -0.58 4.14
N GLU A 89 17.48 -0.53 4.09
CA GLU A 89 16.74 0.46 3.31
C GLU A 89 15.90 1.31 4.24
N VAL A 90 15.70 2.58 3.90
CA VAL A 90 14.84 3.52 4.63
C VAL A 90 13.64 3.86 3.79
N LEU A 91 12.45 3.83 4.38
CA LEU A 91 11.25 4.31 3.70
C LEU A 91 11.33 5.83 3.55
N ALA A 92 11.21 6.31 2.32
CA ALA A 92 11.31 7.71 1.96
C ALA A 92 10.11 8.14 1.12
N GLY A 93 9.61 9.35 1.34
CA GLY A 93 8.44 9.88 0.61
C GLY A 93 7.92 11.17 1.23
N ASN A 94 6.88 11.76 0.63
CA ASN A 94 6.20 12.87 1.28
C ASN A 94 5.41 12.34 2.48
N ALA A 95 5.54 12.97 3.65
CA ALA A 95 4.80 12.56 4.85
C ALA A 95 3.28 12.52 4.63
N LEU A 96 2.74 13.34 3.72
CA LEU A 96 1.33 13.37 3.34
C LEU A 96 0.87 12.13 2.56
N ASP A 97 1.81 11.36 2.00
CA ASP A 97 1.52 10.12 1.28
C ASP A 97 1.31 8.93 2.23
N PHE A 98 1.39 9.16 3.54
CA PHE A 98 1.28 8.10 4.54
C PHE A 98 0.28 8.47 5.63
N ARG A 99 -0.32 7.45 6.23
CA ARG A 99 -1.08 7.60 7.46
C ARG A 99 -0.84 6.44 8.41
N TRP A 100 -1.04 6.72 9.69
CA TRP A 100 -1.04 5.73 10.74
C TRP A 100 -2.47 5.40 11.14
N VAL A 101 -2.89 4.16 10.94
CA VAL A 101 -4.22 3.68 11.30
C VAL A 101 -4.12 2.91 12.60
N ARG A 102 -4.92 3.28 13.61
CA ARG A 102 -4.99 2.52 14.87
C ARG A 102 -5.46 1.10 14.59
N GLY A 103 -4.83 0.14 15.26
CA GLY A 103 -5.18 -1.27 15.15
C GLY A 103 -4.88 -2.01 16.44
N SER A 104 -5.51 -3.17 16.58
CA SER A 104 -5.24 -4.09 17.67
C SER A 104 -5.57 -5.53 17.25
N ASN A 105 -4.97 -6.50 17.94
CA ASN A 105 -5.31 -7.92 17.83
C ASN A 105 -5.36 -8.46 16.38
N GLY A 106 -4.42 -8.04 15.54
CA GLY A 106 -4.30 -8.47 14.15
C GLY A 106 -5.08 -7.63 13.14
N SER A 107 -5.78 -6.57 13.55
CA SER A 107 -6.48 -5.70 12.61
C SER A 107 -5.50 -5.00 11.65
N VAL A 108 -5.75 -5.11 10.35
CA VAL A 108 -4.96 -4.49 9.28
C VAL A 108 -5.89 -3.69 8.35
N PRO A 109 -5.58 -2.42 8.02
CA PRO A 109 -6.38 -1.64 7.08
C PRO A 109 -6.22 -2.14 5.64
N VAL A 110 -7.24 -1.94 4.79
CA VAL A 110 -7.25 -2.34 3.37
C VAL A 110 -6.04 -1.86 2.57
N ASN A 111 -5.55 -0.66 2.86
CA ASN A 111 -4.45 -0.03 2.12
C ASN A 111 -3.15 0.01 2.93
N VAL A 112 -2.91 -1.07 3.67
CA VAL A 112 -1.66 -1.31 4.41
C VAL A 112 -0.42 -1.23 3.52
N ILE A 113 0.67 -0.74 4.10
CA ILE A 113 2.00 -0.79 3.52
C ILE A 113 2.75 -1.99 4.09
N TYR A 114 3.04 -2.95 3.22
CA TYR A 114 3.95 -4.04 3.53
C TYR A 114 5.40 -3.57 3.37
N GLY A 115 6.16 -3.67 4.45
CA GLY A 115 7.57 -3.26 4.48
C GLY A 115 8.54 -4.41 4.33
N GLY A 116 8.05 -5.64 4.28
CA GLY A 116 8.90 -6.81 4.19
C GLY A 116 8.10 -8.10 4.07
N GLN A 117 8.82 -9.21 4.12
CA GLN A 117 8.26 -10.54 4.00
C GLN A 117 9.18 -11.56 4.66
N GLU A 118 8.58 -12.65 5.11
CA GLU A 118 9.25 -13.87 5.54
C GLU A 118 8.66 -15.04 4.74
N PRO A 119 9.26 -16.24 4.76
CA PRO A 119 8.68 -17.40 4.10
C PRO A 119 7.21 -17.61 4.52
N GLY A 120 6.30 -17.52 3.55
CA GLY A 120 4.86 -17.72 3.76
C GLY A 120 4.08 -16.54 4.35
N ARG A 121 4.70 -15.38 4.62
CA ARG A 121 3.96 -14.20 5.14
C ARG A 121 4.51 -12.85 4.73
N GLN A 122 3.62 -11.91 4.44
CA GLN A 122 3.97 -10.49 4.30
C GLN A 122 3.99 -9.81 5.67
N LEU A 123 4.86 -8.81 5.82
CA LEU A 123 5.04 -8.07 7.07
C LEU A 123 4.60 -6.63 6.89
N ALA A 124 3.48 -6.27 7.50
CA ALA A 124 3.01 -4.89 7.54
C ALA A 124 3.92 -4.05 8.44
N VAL A 125 4.18 -2.81 8.03
CA VAL A 125 4.85 -1.85 8.91
C VAL A 125 3.88 -1.44 10.00
N CYS A 126 4.28 -1.64 11.26
CA CYS A 126 3.54 -1.16 12.41
C CYS A 126 4.41 -0.25 13.27
N ARG A 127 3.78 0.44 14.21
CA ARG A 127 4.44 1.06 15.35
C ARG A 127 3.60 0.90 16.60
N ALA A 128 4.23 0.81 17.75
CA ALA A 128 3.55 0.66 19.03
C ALA A 128 4.21 1.50 20.12
N ASP A 129 3.43 1.93 21.10
CA ASP A 129 3.94 2.62 22.28
C ASP A 129 4.61 1.60 23.20
N TYR A 130 5.85 1.90 23.59
CA TYR A 130 6.54 1.14 24.62
C TYR A 130 7.46 2.05 25.39
N ARG A 131 7.28 2.11 26.72
CA ARG A 131 8.02 3.01 27.62
C ARG A 131 7.91 4.50 27.23
N GLY A 132 6.74 4.91 26.74
CA GLY A 132 6.44 6.30 26.41
C GLY A 132 7.00 6.79 25.07
N GLU A 133 7.54 5.90 24.24
CA GLU A 133 8.01 6.21 22.90
C GLU A 133 7.32 5.29 21.87
N MET A 134 6.99 5.85 20.70
CA MET A 134 6.45 5.09 19.58
C MET A 134 7.57 4.45 18.78
N HIS A 135 7.65 3.12 18.79
CA HIS A 135 8.68 2.35 18.11
C HIS A 135 8.12 1.67 16.84
N PRO A 136 8.75 1.90 15.67
CA PRO A 136 8.47 1.13 14.46
C PRO A 136 8.87 -0.34 14.57
N GLY A 137 8.15 -1.20 13.86
CA GLY A 137 8.38 -2.64 13.82
C GLY A 137 7.56 -3.33 12.73
N LYS A 138 7.31 -4.63 12.94
CA LYS A 138 6.59 -5.49 12.00
C LYS A 138 5.36 -6.13 12.64
N LEU A 139 4.25 -6.19 11.90
CA LEU A 139 3.08 -6.91 12.35
C LEU A 139 3.25 -8.41 12.07
N VAL A 140 3.04 -9.23 13.09
CA VAL A 140 3.13 -10.70 13.02
C VAL A 140 1.93 -11.30 13.74
N GLY A 141 1.03 -11.93 12.98
CA GLY A 141 -0.23 -12.43 13.53
C GLY A 141 -1.02 -11.28 14.17
N ASN A 142 -1.24 -11.36 15.48
CA ASN A 142 -2.08 -10.41 16.21
C ASN A 142 -1.31 -9.29 16.93
N VAL A 143 0.03 -9.24 16.78
CA VAL A 143 0.91 -8.34 17.54
C VAL A 143 1.83 -7.53 16.64
N CYS A 144 2.12 -6.31 17.06
CA CYS A 144 3.23 -5.52 16.53
C CYS A 144 4.50 -5.90 17.31
N GLN A 145 5.50 -6.43 16.60
CA GLN A 145 6.81 -6.76 17.17
C GLN A 145 7.80 -5.62 16.92
N ILE A 146 8.35 -5.08 18.00
CA ILE A 146 9.37 -4.02 17.98
C ILE A 146 10.68 -4.53 18.59
N GLY A 147 11.81 -4.02 18.13
CA GLY A 147 13.09 -4.19 18.83
C GLY A 147 13.21 -3.17 19.96
N TRP A 148 13.68 -3.57 21.15
CA TRP A 148 14.05 -2.65 22.23
C TRP A 148 15.02 -3.31 23.22
N GLY A 149 16.14 -2.66 23.50
CA GLY A 149 17.08 -3.08 24.55
C GLY A 149 17.67 -4.48 24.31
N GLY A 150 17.90 -4.84 23.04
CA GLY A 150 18.41 -6.17 22.67
C GLY A 150 17.33 -7.26 22.57
N ARG A 151 16.07 -6.96 22.87
CA ARG A 151 14.95 -7.90 22.85
C ARG A 151 13.87 -7.53 21.84
N ALA A 152 13.14 -8.54 21.36
CA ALA A 152 11.87 -8.32 20.67
C ALA A 152 10.74 -8.17 21.71
N VAL A 153 9.89 -7.15 21.54
CA VAL A 153 8.72 -6.89 22.38
C VAL A 153 7.47 -6.99 21.52
N SER A 154 6.48 -7.75 21.97
CA SER A 154 5.20 -7.96 21.27
C SER A 154 4.09 -7.15 21.93
N LEU A 155 3.39 -6.33 21.14
CA LEU A 155 2.37 -5.40 21.62
C LEU A 155 1.05 -5.59 20.86
N HIS A 156 -0.05 -5.70 21.60
CA HIS A 156 -1.39 -5.94 21.03
C HIS A 156 -2.11 -4.67 20.57
N SER A 157 -1.70 -3.50 21.09
CA SER A 157 -2.20 -2.20 20.67
C SER A 157 -1.12 -1.50 19.86
N TYR A 158 -1.46 -1.07 18.65
CA TYR A 158 -0.48 -0.54 17.71
C TYR A 158 -1.14 0.36 16.67
N GLN A 159 -0.32 0.88 15.76
CA GLN A 159 -0.75 1.55 14.55
C GLN A 159 -0.10 0.87 13.35
N VAL A 160 -0.82 0.74 12.26
CA VAL A 160 -0.33 0.17 10.99
C VAL A 160 -0.15 1.30 10.00
N LEU A 161 0.98 1.30 9.30
CA LEU A 161 1.25 2.26 8.23
C LEU A 161 0.41 1.88 7.01
N ALA A 162 -0.27 2.87 6.45
CA ALA A 162 -1.13 2.71 5.29
C ALA A 162 -1.01 3.90 4.35
N TRP A 163 -1.35 3.69 3.08
CA TRP A 163 -1.59 4.79 2.16
C TRP A 163 -2.82 5.61 2.64
N PRO A 164 -2.94 6.89 2.29
CA PRO A 164 -4.20 7.61 2.40
C PRO A 164 -5.27 6.93 1.54
N SER A 165 -6.51 6.95 2.01
CA SER A 165 -7.66 6.59 1.18
C SER A 165 -7.86 7.82 0.34
N ARG A 166 -7.60 7.76 -0.97
CA ARG A 166 -8.14 8.80 -1.83
C ARG A 166 -9.65 8.74 -1.63
N SER A 167 -10.25 9.80 -1.08
CA SER A 167 -11.68 9.97 -1.16
C SER A 167 -12.04 9.79 -2.63
N GLN A 168 -12.93 8.85 -2.94
CA GLN A 168 -13.51 8.75 -4.27
C GLN A 168 -14.40 9.99 -4.51
N SER A 169 -13.81 11.19 -4.62
CA SER A 169 -14.48 12.33 -5.26
C SER A 169 -14.49 12.18 -6.79
N ALA A 170 -13.97 11.07 -7.33
CA ALA A 170 -14.03 10.73 -8.74
C ALA A 170 -15.32 9.99 -9.16
N ASN A 171 -16.26 9.68 -8.25
CA ASN A 171 -17.59 9.21 -8.64
C ASN A 171 -18.56 10.36 -9.00
N ASN A 172 -18.06 11.61 -8.99
CA ASN A 172 -18.78 12.79 -9.48
C ASN A 172 -18.10 13.43 -10.70
N GLN A 173 -17.23 12.69 -11.40
CA GLN A 173 -16.83 13.10 -12.75
C GLN A 173 -17.99 12.76 -13.70
N PRO A 174 -18.45 13.69 -14.57
CA PRO A 174 -19.39 13.36 -15.62
C PRO A 174 -18.81 12.20 -16.42
N VAL A 175 -19.54 11.09 -16.48
CA VAL A 175 -19.22 10.00 -17.40
C VAL A 175 -19.18 10.65 -18.79
N PRO A 176 -18.07 10.59 -19.54
CA PRO A 176 -18.09 11.07 -20.91
C PRO A 176 -19.24 10.33 -21.62
N PRO A 177 -20.08 11.03 -22.42
CA PRO A 177 -21.19 10.38 -23.10
C PRO A 177 -20.63 9.19 -23.86
N ALA A 178 -21.17 8.01 -23.56
CA ALA A 178 -20.81 6.79 -24.24
C ALA A 178 -20.86 7.06 -25.74
N PHE A 179 -19.77 6.77 -26.45
CA PHE A 179 -19.79 6.70 -27.90
C PHE A 179 -20.89 5.69 -28.26
N MET A 180 -22.00 6.20 -28.79
CA MET A 180 -23.08 5.35 -29.31
C MET A 180 -22.46 4.44 -30.38
N PRO A 181 -22.63 3.11 -30.30
CA PRO A 181 -22.36 2.29 -31.46
C PRO A 181 -23.34 2.71 -32.56
N MET A 182 -22.80 3.08 -33.72
CA MET A 182 -23.58 3.17 -34.95
C MET A 182 -24.30 1.83 -35.14
N ASP A 183 -25.63 1.90 -35.15
CA ASP A 183 -26.53 0.85 -35.59
C ASP A 183 -26.12 0.38 -37.00
N SER A 184 -25.70 -0.88 -37.10
CA SER A 184 -25.81 -1.66 -38.33
C SER A 184 -26.70 -2.87 -38.04
N SER A 185 -27.99 -2.61 -38.15
CA SER A 185 -29.08 -3.55 -38.28
C SER A 185 -28.67 -4.80 -39.06
N PHE A 186 -28.87 -5.99 -38.49
CA PHE A 186 -29.46 -7.20 -39.10
C PHE A 186 -29.23 -8.42 -38.18
N GLY A 187 -30.32 -9.11 -37.80
CA GLY A 187 -30.26 -10.55 -37.48
C GLY A 187 -30.71 -11.02 -36.09
N HIS A 188 -32.04 -11.03 -35.86
CA HIS A 188 -32.85 -12.15 -35.34
C HIS A 188 -32.24 -13.26 -34.44
N MET A 189 -32.94 -13.45 -33.30
CA MET A 189 -33.31 -14.70 -32.57
C MET A 189 -32.58 -15.06 -31.25
N PRO A 190 -33.26 -15.79 -30.31
CA PRO A 190 -33.29 -15.44 -28.89
C PRO A 190 -32.68 -16.47 -27.94
N GLY A 191 -32.50 -16.03 -26.69
CA GLY A 191 -32.53 -16.88 -25.49
C GLY A 191 -31.18 -17.15 -24.84
N THR A 192 -31.01 -16.71 -23.60
CA THR A 192 -30.35 -17.48 -22.52
C THR A 192 -30.59 -16.83 -21.16
N PRO A 193 -30.60 -17.61 -20.06
CA PRO A 193 -31.22 -17.23 -18.79
C PRO A 193 -30.32 -16.38 -17.87
N VAL A 194 -30.99 -15.57 -17.04
CA VAL A 194 -30.41 -14.83 -15.92
C VAL A 194 -30.07 -15.80 -14.78
N PHE A 195 -28.80 -15.80 -14.33
CA PHE A 195 -28.37 -16.52 -13.12
C PHE A 195 -28.54 -15.64 -11.87
N PRO A 196 -29.18 -16.13 -10.79
CA PRO A 196 -29.33 -15.39 -9.55
C PRO A 196 -28.10 -15.45 -8.64
N SER A 197 -27.96 -14.39 -7.84
CA SER A 197 -26.91 -14.14 -6.85
C SER A 197 -26.81 -15.23 -5.78
N GLN A 198 -25.58 -15.67 -5.51
CA GLN A 198 -25.21 -16.55 -4.40
C GLN A 198 -25.33 -15.82 -3.05
N GLN A 199 -26.50 -15.91 -2.43
CA GLN A 199 -26.64 -15.90 -0.97
C GLN A 199 -27.52 -17.07 -0.57
N GLN A 200 -26.89 -18.12 -0.03
CA GLN A 200 -27.38 -19.05 1.00
C GLN A 200 -26.59 -20.36 0.89
N GLN A 201 -25.53 -20.47 1.69
CA GLN A 201 -24.95 -21.78 2.00
C GLN A 201 -24.85 -21.88 3.52
N GLN A 202 -25.94 -22.33 4.13
CA GLN A 202 -25.93 -22.88 5.47
C GLN A 202 -27.18 -23.76 5.66
N GLN A 203 -26.96 -24.91 6.31
CA GLN A 203 -27.92 -25.96 6.68
C GLN A 203 -28.20 -26.95 5.53
N ARG A 204 -28.10 -28.27 5.68
CA ARG A 204 -28.11 -29.11 6.88
C ARG A 204 -27.56 -30.50 6.48
N THR A 205 -26.61 -31.04 7.23
CA THR A 205 -26.23 -32.46 7.18
C THR A 205 -27.28 -33.27 7.94
N GLY A 206 -27.79 -34.35 7.33
CA GLY A 206 -28.69 -35.33 7.95
C GLY A 206 -28.40 -36.71 7.40
N ILE A 207 -28.04 -37.63 8.30
CA ILE A 207 -27.63 -39.03 8.08
C ILE A 207 -28.90 -39.91 7.90
N PRO A 208 -28.90 -40.98 7.08
CA PRO A 208 -30.07 -41.84 6.90
C PRO A 208 -30.22 -42.93 7.97
N GLU A 209 -31.48 -43.36 8.13
CA GLU A 209 -32.03 -44.39 9.01
C GLU A 209 -31.38 -45.78 8.89
N PHE A 210 -31.32 -46.51 10.01
CA PHE A 210 -31.19 -47.97 10.04
C PHE A 210 -32.48 -48.60 10.57
N GLY A 211 -33.12 -49.41 9.72
CA GLY A 211 -34.31 -50.18 10.03
C GLY A 211 -34.01 -51.43 10.85
N SER A 212 -34.97 -51.79 11.70
CA SER A 212 -34.94 -52.98 12.56
C SER A 212 -35.52 -54.21 11.83
N ARG A 213 -34.77 -55.31 11.87
CA ARG A 213 -35.29 -56.69 11.93
C ARG A 213 -34.51 -57.44 12.98
#